data_AF-A0A955K7X4-F1
#
_entry.id   AF-A0A955K7X4-F1
#
_cell.length_a   1.000
_cell.length_b   1.000
_cell.length_c   1.000
_cell.angle_alpha   90.00
_cell.angle_beta   90.00
_cell.angle_gamma   90.00
#
_symmetry.space_group_name_H-M   'P 1'
#
loop_
_entity.id
_entity.type
_entity.pdbx_description
1 polymer ?
#
loop_
_entity_poly.entity_id
_entity_poly.type
_entity_poly.pdbx_seq_one_letter_code
_entity_poly.pdbx_strand_id
1 'polypeptide(L)'
;GRYEIESPTGKVFNVPEGKHWSYSKHKMLELIKDDRIYFGRDGNSFPSVKQFLSEVKQGRKASSLLLYKDFGHTDLSKKEIKEIFYEQEKIAFDTPKPSLFIKNLIRLAANKDSIILDSFAGSGTTAQAVLELNKEDGGNRKFILVEMEDYANDITAERVRRVIKGVPTAKNPLVKAGLGGTFSFFELGDPIELNNLLAGNKLPSWLEMARYVFYTTTGEEFDDKNAKPDKFFAGKTETRAIYVFYKPNIKWLKDYKFTLKEAEELRTSSGTSKHITVYAPAKYVDSSSLEELNMSFCQLPYEIYKLNSK
;
A
#
# COMPACT_ATOMS: atom_id res chain seq x y z
N GLY A 1 -21.85 -37.91 24.17
CA GLY A 1 -22.83 -38.71 24.92
C GLY A 1 -22.14 -39.67 25.88
N ARG A 2 -22.88 -40.32 26.79
CA ARG A 2 -22.38 -41.39 27.66
C ARG A 2 -22.83 -42.74 27.10
N TYR A 3 -21.89 -43.53 26.60
CA TYR A 3 -22.13 -44.86 26.04
C TYR A 3 -20.80 -45.61 25.96
N GLU A 4 -20.86 -46.91 25.73
CA GLU A 4 -19.69 -47.76 25.56
C GLU A 4 -19.43 -48.03 24.07
N ILE A 5 -18.16 -48.24 23.74
CA ILE A 5 -17.70 -48.59 22.39
C ILE A 5 -16.88 -49.86 22.49
N GLU A 6 -17.22 -50.85 21.68
CA GLU A 6 -16.45 -52.09 21.54
C GLU A 6 -15.42 -51.94 20.42
N SER A 7 -14.19 -52.42 20.67
CA SER A 7 -13.15 -52.50 19.66
C SER A 7 -13.29 -53.73 18.77
N PRO A 8 -12.56 -53.82 17.64
CA PRO A 8 -12.56 -55.01 16.79
C PRO A 8 -12.12 -56.30 17.50
N THR A 9 -11.42 -56.17 18.63
CA THR A 9 -10.94 -57.28 19.47
C THR A 9 -11.91 -57.64 20.61
N GLY A 10 -13.05 -56.96 20.71
CA GLY A 10 -14.06 -57.17 21.76
C GLY A 10 -13.82 -56.40 23.05
N LYS A 11 -12.80 -55.53 23.11
CA LYS A 11 -12.51 -54.71 24.29
C LYS A 11 -13.46 -53.52 24.36
N VAL A 12 -14.12 -53.36 25.49
CA VAL A 12 -15.07 -52.27 25.72
C VAL A 12 -14.37 -51.03 26.28
N PHE A 13 -14.64 -49.88 25.67
CA PHE A 13 -14.13 -48.57 26.06
C PHE A 13 -15.25 -47.65 26.54
N ASN A 14 -14.95 -46.92 27.62
CA ASN A 14 -15.75 -45.80 28.08
C ASN A 14 -14.83 -44.60 28.33
N VAL A 15 -15.37 -43.39 28.23
CA VAL A 15 -14.62 -42.17 28.52
C VAL A 15 -14.25 -42.09 30.00
N PRO A 16 -13.11 -41.47 30.36
CA PRO A 16 -12.76 -41.20 31.74
C PRO A 16 -13.84 -40.41 32.48
N GLU A 17 -13.87 -40.55 33.80
CA GLU A 17 -14.80 -39.81 34.66
C GLU A 17 -14.72 -38.29 34.41
N GLY A 18 -15.88 -37.62 34.40
CA GLY A 18 -15.99 -36.20 34.08
C GLY A 18 -15.98 -35.85 32.59
N LYS A 19 -15.77 -36.81 31.68
CA LYS A 19 -15.83 -36.59 30.22
C LYS A 19 -17.06 -37.24 29.58
N HIS A 20 -17.32 -36.89 28.33
CA HIS A 20 -18.33 -37.50 27.47
C HIS A 20 -17.77 -37.64 26.06
N TRP A 21 -18.28 -38.58 25.27
CA TRP A 21 -17.89 -38.69 23.87
C TRP A 21 -18.30 -37.44 23.08
N SER A 22 -17.40 -36.91 22.26
CA SER A 22 -17.67 -35.76 21.38
C SER A 22 -18.76 -36.04 20.34
N TYR A 23 -18.94 -37.31 19.95
CA TYR A 23 -19.95 -37.75 18.99
C TYR A 23 -21.11 -38.45 19.69
N SER A 24 -22.31 -38.40 19.09
CA SER A 24 -23.44 -39.24 19.50
C SER A 24 -23.14 -40.72 19.21
N LYS A 25 -23.81 -41.64 19.91
CA LYS A 25 -23.61 -43.10 19.70
C LYS A 25 -23.83 -43.48 18.24
N HIS A 26 -24.90 -42.97 17.63
CA HIS A 26 -25.21 -43.18 16.21
C HIS A 26 -24.06 -42.71 15.30
N LYS A 27 -23.59 -41.48 15.50
CA LYS A 27 -22.51 -40.93 14.66
C LYS A 27 -21.19 -41.68 14.84
N MET A 28 -20.89 -42.10 16.06
CA MET A 28 -19.69 -42.91 16.33
C MET A 28 -19.74 -44.26 15.62
N LEU A 29 -20.90 -44.94 15.62
CA LEU A 29 -21.08 -46.20 14.91
C LEU A 29 -20.96 -46.01 13.38
N GLU A 30 -21.49 -44.91 12.83
CA GLU A 30 -21.24 -44.55 11.42
C GLU A 30 -19.75 -44.39 11.13
N LEU A 31 -19.01 -43.66 11.97
CA LEU A 31 -17.57 -43.44 11.80
C LEU A 31 -16.76 -44.73 11.90
N ILE A 32 -17.15 -45.66 12.79
CA ILE A 32 -16.53 -46.99 12.88
C ILE A 32 -16.80 -47.78 11.60
N LYS A 33 -18.04 -47.78 11.10
CA LYS A 33 -18.42 -48.47 9.86
C LYS A 33 -17.68 -47.91 8.64
N ASP A 34 -17.42 -46.60 8.62
CA ASP A 34 -16.68 -45.89 7.57
C ASP A 34 -15.14 -45.94 7.76
N ASP A 35 -14.64 -46.82 8.65
CA ASP A 35 -13.21 -46.99 8.97
C ASP A 35 -12.49 -45.68 9.37
N ARG A 36 -13.22 -44.72 9.95
CA ARG A 36 -12.69 -43.43 10.41
C ARG A 36 -12.24 -43.45 11.86
N ILE A 37 -12.47 -44.53 12.59
CA ILE A 37 -11.99 -44.70 13.98
C ILE A 37 -10.80 -45.65 13.99
N TYR A 38 -9.71 -45.21 14.60
CA TYR A 38 -8.50 -45.99 14.79
C TYR A 38 -8.37 -46.44 16.25
N PHE A 39 -8.26 -47.75 16.44
CA PHE A 39 -8.11 -48.41 17.74
C PHE A 39 -6.65 -48.80 18.03
N GLY A 40 -5.67 -48.11 17.45
CA GLY A 40 -4.26 -48.48 17.56
C GLY A 40 -3.87 -49.63 16.65
N ARG A 41 -2.57 -49.96 16.65
CA ARG A 41 -2.00 -50.97 15.73
C ARG A 41 -2.50 -52.39 16.02
N ASP A 42 -2.83 -52.66 17.27
CA ASP A 42 -3.29 -53.95 17.80
C ASP A 42 -4.82 -54.01 18.00
N GLY A 43 -5.54 -52.93 17.66
CA GLY A 43 -6.99 -52.83 17.86
C GLY A 43 -7.42 -52.67 19.32
N ASN A 44 -6.49 -52.46 20.27
CA ASN A 44 -6.77 -52.42 21.71
C ASN A 44 -6.49 -51.06 22.37
N SER A 45 -6.21 -50.03 21.57
CA SER A 45 -6.00 -48.66 22.03
C SER A 45 -7.32 -47.88 22.07
N PHE A 46 -7.34 -46.82 22.89
CA PHE A 46 -8.50 -45.94 23.02
C PHE A 46 -8.88 -45.34 21.64
N PRO A 47 -10.16 -45.34 21.25
CA PRO A 47 -10.57 -44.93 19.91
C PRO A 47 -10.21 -43.48 19.60
N SER A 48 -9.61 -43.27 18.42
CA SER A 48 -9.21 -41.96 17.91
C SER A 48 -9.75 -41.76 16.50
N VAL A 49 -10.11 -40.53 16.13
CA VAL A 49 -10.59 -40.25 14.77
C VAL A 49 -9.38 -40.15 13.83
N LYS A 50 -9.39 -40.93 12.73
CA LYS A 50 -8.44 -40.79 11.64
C LYS A 50 -8.69 -39.46 10.93
N GLN A 51 -7.64 -38.67 10.78
CA GLN A 51 -7.69 -37.46 9.97
C GLN A 51 -6.96 -37.72 8.65
N PHE A 52 -7.71 -37.85 7.56
CA PHE A 52 -7.14 -38.15 6.25
C PHE A 52 -6.51 -36.91 5.63
N LEU A 53 -5.31 -37.05 5.06
CA LEU A 53 -4.58 -35.94 4.43
C LEU A 53 -5.39 -35.27 3.31
N SER A 54 -6.25 -36.02 2.61
CA SER A 54 -7.17 -35.52 1.59
C SER A 54 -8.28 -34.61 2.11
N GLU A 55 -8.61 -34.70 3.41
CA GLU A 55 -9.72 -33.99 4.05
C GLU A 55 -9.26 -32.81 4.91
N VAL A 56 -7.95 -32.70 5.14
CA VAL A 56 -7.35 -31.55 5.83
C VAL A 56 -7.21 -30.41 4.83
N LYS A 57 -7.67 -29.21 5.18
CA LYS A 57 -7.37 -27.99 4.42
C LYS A 57 -5.87 -27.92 4.15
N GLN A 58 -5.50 -27.86 2.88
CA GLN A 58 -4.11 -27.70 2.47
C GLN A 58 -3.53 -26.41 3.06
N GLY A 59 -2.30 -26.49 3.58
CA GLY A 59 -1.62 -25.40 4.23
C GLY A 59 -1.36 -25.62 5.72
N ARG A 60 -0.55 -24.75 6.31
CA ARG A 60 -0.18 -24.82 7.73
C ARG A 60 -1.06 -23.87 8.52
N LYS A 61 -1.71 -24.36 9.58
CA LYS A 61 -2.34 -23.50 10.57
C LYS A 61 -1.27 -22.64 11.24
N ALA A 62 -1.57 -21.37 11.52
CA ALA A 62 -0.67 -20.49 12.24
C ALA A 62 -0.28 -21.14 13.58
N SER A 63 1.03 -21.19 13.85
CA SER A 63 1.58 -21.66 15.12
C SER A 63 1.89 -20.46 16.00
N SER A 64 1.57 -20.52 17.29
CA SER A 64 1.99 -19.50 18.25
C SER A 64 3.51 -19.49 18.48
N LEU A 65 4.19 -20.61 18.19
CA LEU A 65 5.65 -20.72 18.24
C LEU A 65 6.23 -20.67 16.81
N LEU A 66 6.97 -19.60 16.53
CA LEU A 66 7.62 -19.36 15.24
C LEU A 66 9.09 -19.76 15.33
N LEU A 67 9.42 -20.95 14.81
CA LEU A 67 10.78 -21.48 14.88
C LEU A 67 11.68 -20.83 13.82
N TYR A 68 12.93 -20.55 14.19
CA TYR A 68 13.93 -19.90 13.32
C TYR A 68 14.17 -20.64 12.01
N LYS A 69 13.98 -21.96 11.98
CA LYS A 69 14.11 -22.79 10.77
C LYS A 69 13.07 -22.42 9.72
N ASP A 70 11.86 -22.11 10.17
CA ASP A 70 10.73 -21.81 9.29
C ASP A 70 10.67 -20.32 8.97
N PHE A 71 11.05 -19.46 9.92
CA PHE A 71 10.83 -18.01 9.86
C PHE A 71 12.11 -17.17 9.72
N GLY A 72 13.28 -17.78 9.83
CA GLY A 72 14.56 -17.07 9.82
C GLY A 72 14.98 -16.53 11.20
N HIS A 73 16.16 -15.94 11.22
CA HIS A 73 16.82 -15.36 12.40
C HIS A 73 17.66 -14.15 11.99
N THR A 74 18.18 -13.39 12.94
CA THR A 74 18.90 -12.13 12.69
C THR A 74 20.13 -12.28 11.80
N ASP A 75 20.88 -13.38 11.90
CA ASP A 75 22.04 -13.61 11.03
C ASP A 75 21.65 -13.82 9.56
N LEU A 76 20.47 -14.39 9.31
CA LEU A 76 19.92 -14.48 7.96
C LEU A 76 19.69 -13.08 7.39
N SER A 77 19.03 -12.20 8.15
CA SER A 77 18.77 -10.82 7.72
C SER A 77 20.05 -10.06 7.38
N LYS A 78 21.10 -10.20 8.22
CA LYS A 78 22.40 -9.57 8.00
C LYS A 78 23.11 -10.09 6.74
N LYS A 79 22.94 -11.37 6.42
CA LYS A 79 23.49 -11.96 5.18
C LYS A 79 22.71 -11.48 3.96
N GLU A 80 21.38 -11.48 4.02
CA GLU A 80 20.51 -11.00 2.94
C GLU A 80 20.85 -9.57 2.54
N ILE A 81 20.95 -8.65 3.52
CA ILE A 81 21.23 -7.25 3.20
C ILE A 81 22.64 -7.07 2.62
N LYS A 82 23.64 -7.83 3.11
CA LYS A 82 25.00 -7.84 2.56
C LYS A 82 25.06 -8.40 1.14
N GLU A 83 24.26 -9.42 0.84
CA GLU A 83 24.14 -9.95 -0.52
C GLU A 83 23.56 -8.88 -1.45
N ILE A 84 22.51 -8.17 -1.04
CA ILE A 84 21.87 -7.13 -1.86
C ILE A 84 22.79 -5.92 -2.08
N PHE A 85 23.47 -5.46 -1.03
CA PHE A 85 24.38 -4.33 -1.06
C PHE A 85 25.85 -4.76 -1.13
N TYR A 86 26.15 -5.77 -1.96
CA TYR A 86 27.46 -6.44 -2.02
C TYR A 86 28.65 -5.52 -2.39
N GLU A 87 28.38 -4.35 -2.96
CA GLU A 87 29.39 -3.35 -3.35
C GLU A 87 29.74 -2.39 -2.21
N GLN A 88 28.93 -2.36 -1.15
CA GLN A 88 29.13 -1.46 -0.01
C GLN A 88 29.88 -2.20 1.11
N GLU A 89 31.05 -1.68 1.50
CA GLU A 89 31.83 -2.23 2.62
C GLU A 89 31.10 -2.11 3.96
N LYS A 90 30.34 -1.03 4.13
CA LYS A 90 29.48 -0.78 5.30
C LYS A 90 28.09 -0.43 4.83
N ILE A 91 27.10 -1.17 5.33
CA ILE A 91 25.69 -0.90 5.10
C ILE A 91 25.16 -0.28 6.38
N ALA A 92 24.66 0.95 6.30
CA ALA A 92 24.08 1.68 7.42
C ALA A 92 22.66 1.16 7.73
N PHE A 93 22.52 -0.13 8.06
CA PHE A 93 21.24 -0.70 8.51
C PHE A 93 21.46 -1.94 9.39
N ASP A 94 21.39 -1.75 10.71
CA ASP A 94 21.88 -2.75 11.68
C ASP A 94 20.93 -3.93 11.93
N THR A 95 19.62 -3.74 11.73
CA THR A 95 18.61 -4.72 12.19
C THR A 95 17.48 -5.00 11.18
N PRO A 96 17.81 -5.43 9.94
CA PRO A 96 16.79 -5.83 8.98
C PRO A 96 16.00 -7.05 9.50
N LYS A 97 14.72 -7.11 9.16
CA LYS A 97 13.92 -8.32 9.38
C LYS A 97 14.27 -9.37 8.33
N PRO A 98 14.19 -10.67 8.62
CA PRO A 98 14.41 -11.70 7.61
C PRO A 98 13.29 -11.65 6.57
N SER A 99 13.62 -11.71 5.28
CA SER A 99 12.62 -11.76 4.21
C SER A 99 11.65 -12.95 4.37
N LEU A 100 12.18 -14.10 4.78
CA LEU A 100 11.43 -15.33 5.03
C LEU A 100 10.36 -15.16 6.12
N PHE A 101 10.65 -14.37 7.16
CA PHE A 101 9.70 -14.08 8.22
C PHE A 101 8.45 -13.41 7.64
N ILE A 102 8.66 -12.31 6.89
CA ILE A 102 7.58 -11.53 6.32
C ILE A 102 6.81 -12.32 5.25
N LYS A 103 7.50 -13.10 4.41
CA LYS A 103 6.84 -13.99 3.42
C LYS A 103 5.86 -14.95 4.07
N ASN A 104 6.24 -15.59 5.17
CA ASN A 104 5.36 -16.52 5.85
C ASN A 104 4.15 -15.82 6.49
N LEU A 105 4.33 -14.62 7.04
CA LEU A 105 3.22 -13.83 7.55
C LEU A 105 2.23 -13.48 6.42
N ILE A 106 2.72 -13.04 5.26
CA ILE A 106 1.87 -12.73 4.10
C ILE A 106 1.13 -13.99 3.62
N ARG A 107 1.79 -15.16 3.55
CA ARG A 107 1.14 -16.43 3.19
C ARG A 107 -0.01 -16.82 4.13
N LEU A 108 0.10 -16.47 5.40
CA LEU A 108 -0.91 -16.79 6.42
C LEU A 108 -2.07 -15.78 6.44
N ALA A 109 -1.79 -14.50 6.15
CA ALA A 109 -2.72 -13.40 6.38
C ALA A 109 -3.33 -12.78 5.11
N ALA A 110 -2.77 -13.05 3.93
CA ALA A 110 -3.15 -12.36 2.70
C ALA A 110 -3.39 -13.30 1.51
N ASN A 111 -4.24 -12.85 0.59
CA ASN A 111 -4.52 -13.52 -0.67
C ASN A 111 -3.50 -13.11 -1.74
N LYS A 112 -3.58 -13.75 -2.92
CA LYS A 112 -2.67 -13.50 -4.05
C LYS A 112 -2.82 -12.13 -4.70
N ASP A 113 -3.91 -11.40 -4.45
CA ASP A 113 -4.17 -10.07 -5.04
C ASP A 113 -4.27 -8.96 -3.99
N SER A 114 -3.81 -9.23 -2.76
CA SER A 114 -3.89 -8.28 -1.64
C SER A 114 -2.92 -7.11 -1.80
N ILE A 115 -3.27 -5.97 -1.20
CA ILE A 115 -2.35 -4.84 -0.98
C ILE A 115 -1.74 -5.00 0.42
N ILE A 116 -0.42 -5.02 0.50
CA ILE A 116 0.34 -5.15 1.74
C ILE A 116 0.89 -3.77 2.12
N LEU A 117 0.43 -3.22 3.25
CA LEU A 117 0.93 -1.95 3.79
C LEU A 117 1.97 -2.22 4.88
N ASP A 118 3.12 -1.59 4.77
CA ASP A 118 4.13 -1.52 5.82
C ASP A 118 4.48 -0.05 6.07
N SER A 119 3.96 0.48 7.18
CA SER A 119 4.17 1.87 7.58
C SER A 119 5.53 2.13 8.24
N PHE A 120 6.37 1.10 8.40
CA PHE A 120 7.70 1.16 9.01
C PHE A 120 8.67 0.30 8.20
N ALA A 121 8.83 0.66 6.93
CA ALA A 121 9.46 -0.19 5.93
C ALA A 121 10.91 -0.59 6.28
N GLY A 122 11.64 0.28 6.98
CA GLY A 122 13.05 0.09 7.32
C GLY A 122 13.83 -0.23 6.05
N SER A 123 14.58 -1.32 6.04
CA SER A 123 15.32 -1.75 4.85
C SER A 123 14.48 -2.16 3.63
N GLY A 124 13.14 -2.17 3.68
CA GLY A 124 12.29 -2.56 2.55
C GLY A 124 12.09 -4.08 2.42
N THR A 125 12.19 -4.81 3.53
CA THR A 125 12.07 -6.28 3.57
C THR A 125 10.68 -6.75 3.09
N THR A 126 9.63 -5.99 3.40
CA THR A 126 8.25 -6.33 3.02
C THR A 126 8.03 -6.31 1.50
N ALA A 127 8.57 -5.33 0.79
CA ALA A 127 8.48 -5.30 -0.67
C ALA A 127 9.21 -6.49 -1.32
N GLN A 128 10.41 -6.83 -0.84
CA GLN A 128 11.11 -8.03 -1.30
C GLN A 128 10.26 -9.29 -1.07
N ALA A 129 9.67 -9.46 0.12
CA ALA A 129 8.83 -10.61 0.44
C ALA A 129 7.62 -10.71 -0.50
N VAL A 130 6.96 -9.60 -0.79
CA VAL A 130 5.82 -9.53 -1.72
C VAL A 130 6.25 -9.95 -3.14
N LEU A 131 7.34 -9.37 -3.65
CA LEU A 131 7.86 -9.67 -4.98
C LEU A 131 8.29 -11.14 -5.12
N GLU A 132 8.95 -11.69 -4.10
CA GLU A 132 9.31 -13.11 -4.06
C GLU A 132 8.08 -14.01 -4.10
N LEU A 133 7.05 -13.71 -3.29
CA LEU A 133 5.83 -14.51 -3.28
C LEU A 133 5.10 -14.47 -4.61
N ASN A 134 4.97 -13.29 -5.23
CA ASN A 134 4.36 -13.17 -6.55
C ASN A 134 5.13 -13.98 -7.60
N LYS A 135 6.46 -13.99 -7.53
CA LYS A 135 7.30 -14.80 -8.43
C LYS A 135 7.14 -16.30 -8.18
N GLU A 136 7.00 -16.72 -6.93
CA GLU A 136 6.86 -18.13 -6.53
C GLU A 136 5.49 -18.72 -6.85
N ASP A 137 4.41 -17.97 -6.59
CA ASP A 137 3.05 -18.50 -6.65
C ASP A 137 2.19 -17.90 -7.76
N GLY A 138 2.76 -17.03 -8.60
CA GLY A 138 2.08 -16.35 -9.69
C GLY A 138 1.05 -15.32 -9.22
N GLY A 139 1.15 -14.85 -7.97
CA GLY A 139 0.26 -13.83 -7.42
C GLY A 139 0.52 -12.44 -7.98
N ASN A 140 -0.42 -11.53 -7.70
CA ASN A 140 -0.38 -10.13 -8.08
C ASN A 140 -0.55 -9.20 -6.85
N ARG A 141 0.11 -9.56 -5.75
CA ARG A 141 0.10 -8.75 -4.52
C ARG A 141 0.79 -7.42 -4.79
N LYS A 142 0.24 -6.34 -4.24
CA LYS A 142 0.84 -5.01 -4.30
C LYS A 142 1.40 -4.66 -2.93
N PHE A 143 2.32 -3.70 -2.88
CA PHE A 143 2.83 -3.19 -1.61
C PHE A 143 2.78 -1.66 -1.56
N ILE A 144 2.63 -1.13 -0.35
CA ILE A 144 2.82 0.27 -0.02
C ILE A 144 3.82 0.29 1.14
N LEU A 145 4.92 1.00 0.96
CA LEU A 145 5.93 1.20 1.99
C LEU A 145 5.93 2.66 2.42
N VAL A 146 6.01 2.90 3.72
CA VAL A 146 6.28 4.23 4.28
C VAL A 146 7.58 4.14 5.08
N GLU A 147 8.48 5.08 4.81
CA GLU A 147 9.74 5.26 5.53
C GLU A 147 9.93 6.76 5.78
N MET A 148 10.33 7.11 7.00
CA MET A 148 10.48 8.50 7.45
C MET A 148 11.95 8.89 7.67
N GLU A 149 12.86 7.92 7.72
CA GLU A 149 14.28 8.18 7.87
C GLU A 149 14.93 8.65 6.55
N ASP A 150 16.08 9.28 6.65
CA ASP A 150 16.83 9.87 5.52
C ASP A 150 17.33 8.82 4.50
N TYR A 151 17.35 7.54 4.89
CA TYR A 151 17.78 6.43 4.05
C TYR A 151 16.66 5.80 3.20
N ALA A 152 15.45 6.38 3.18
CA ALA A 152 14.32 5.85 2.41
C ALA A 152 14.66 5.61 0.92
N ASN A 153 15.36 6.55 0.29
CA ASN A 153 15.74 6.41 -1.12
C ASN A 153 16.94 5.46 -1.31
N ASP A 154 17.95 5.57 -0.45
CA ASP A 154 19.28 4.98 -0.68
C ASP A 154 19.42 3.55 -0.12
N ILE A 155 18.55 3.16 0.81
CA ILE A 155 18.49 1.82 1.39
C ILE A 155 17.16 1.15 1.07
N THR A 156 16.03 1.74 1.47
CA THR A 156 14.70 1.10 1.33
C THR A 156 14.33 0.91 -0.14
N ALA A 157 14.25 2.01 -0.90
CA ALA A 157 13.91 1.98 -2.31
C ALA A 157 15.01 1.29 -3.13
N GLU A 158 16.29 1.53 -2.80
CA GLU A 158 17.41 0.89 -3.49
C GLU A 158 17.42 -0.63 -3.33
N ARG A 159 17.09 -1.17 -2.16
CA ARG A 159 16.88 -2.62 -1.99
C ARG A 159 15.84 -3.13 -2.97
N VAL A 160 14.70 -2.43 -3.08
CA VAL A 160 13.61 -2.82 -3.99
C VAL A 160 14.08 -2.76 -5.44
N ARG A 161 14.78 -1.70 -5.86
CA ARG A 161 15.37 -1.60 -7.22
C ARG A 161 16.28 -2.78 -7.53
N ARG A 162 17.15 -3.16 -6.59
CA ARG A 162 18.11 -4.26 -6.75
C ARG A 162 17.42 -5.61 -6.86
N VAL A 163 16.47 -5.93 -5.98
CA VAL A 163 15.78 -7.23 -6.03
C VAL A 163 14.86 -7.36 -7.25
N ILE A 164 14.30 -6.25 -7.75
CA ILE A 164 13.55 -6.22 -9.02
C ILE A 164 14.48 -6.59 -10.18
N LYS A 165 15.65 -5.94 -10.27
CA LYS A 165 16.63 -6.14 -11.35
C LYS A 165 17.35 -7.49 -11.28
N GLY A 166 17.64 -7.97 -10.08
CA GLY A 166 18.47 -9.15 -9.82
C GLY A 166 19.73 -8.81 -9.03
N VAL A 167 20.11 -9.72 -8.14
CA VAL A 167 21.28 -9.58 -7.25
C VAL A 167 22.25 -10.74 -7.50
N PRO A 168 23.36 -10.55 -8.24
CA PRO A 168 24.24 -11.64 -8.67
C PRO A 168 24.79 -12.53 -7.54
N THR A 169 25.06 -11.92 -6.39
CA THR A 169 25.59 -12.55 -5.18
C THR A 169 24.53 -13.27 -4.35
N ALA A 170 23.24 -13.10 -4.65
CA ALA A 170 22.15 -13.67 -3.86
C ALA A 170 22.15 -15.19 -3.93
N LYS A 171 21.92 -15.85 -2.79
CA LYS A 171 21.78 -17.31 -2.75
C LYS A 171 20.45 -17.80 -3.29
N ASN A 172 19.39 -17.01 -3.10
CA ASN A 172 18.07 -17.31 -3.64
C ASN A 172 18.10 -17.16 -5.18
N PRO A 173 17.84 -18.22 -5.97
CA PRO A 173 17.86 -18.15 -7.43
C PRO A 173 16.89 -17.12 -8.02
N LEU A 174 15.73 -16.92 -7.39
CA LEU A 174 14.73 -15.94 -7.85
C LEU A 174 15.24 -14.51 -7.68
N VAL A 175 15.82 -14.21 -6.52
CA VAL A 175 16.43 -12.90 -6.24
C VAL A 175 17.65 -12.67 -7.13
N LYS A 176 18.43 -13.73 -7.42
CA LYS A 176 19.57 -13.65 -8.34
C LYS A 176 19.16 -13.29 -9.76
N ALA A 177 18.12 -13.95 -10.28
CA ALA A 177 17.61 -13.69 -11.63
C ALA A 177 16.85 -12.36 -11.77
N GLY A 178 16.36 -11.81 -10.66
CA GLY A 178 15.50 -10.64 -10.64
C GLY A 178 14.03 -11.03 -10.50
N LEU A 179 13.36 -10.40 -9.53
CA LEU A 179 11.97 -10.67 -9.22
C LEU A 179 11.02 -10.03 -10.25
N GLY A 180 11.48 -8.99 -10.95
CA GLY A 180 10.65 -8.18 -11.83
C GLY A 180 9.66 -7.30 -11.05
N GLY A 181 8.69 -6.72 -11.77
CA GLY A 181 7.76 -5.74 -11.22
C GLY A 181 8.31 -4.30 -11.26
N THR A 182 7.51 -3.36 -10.76
CA THR A 182 7.83 -1.93 -10.74
C THR A 182 7.29 -1.31 -9.45
N PHE A 183 7.86 -0.17 -9.07
CA PHE A 183 7.31 0.66 -8.01
C PHE A 183 7.56 2.13 -8.34
N SER A 184 6.75 3.00 -7.73
CA SER A 184 6.96 4.44 -7.75
C SER A 184 7.42 4.88 -6.38
N PHE A 185 8.39 5.79 -6.34
CA PHE A 185 8.89 6.41 -5.12
C PHE A 185 8.37 7.84 -5.05
N PHE A 186 7.81 8.21 -3.90
CA PHE A 186 7.27 9.55 -3.66
C PHE A 186 7.82 10.07 -2.34
N GLU A 187 8.15 11.35 -2.32
CA GLU A 187 8.46 12.09 -1.10
C GLU A 187 7.28 12.98 -0.76
N LEU A 188 6.93 13.05 0.52
CA LEU A 188 5.93 13.97 0.99
C LEU A 188 6.53 15.38 1.02
N GLY A 189 5.92 16.29 0.26
CA GLY A 189 6.23 17.72 0.35
C GLY A 189 5.69 18.35 1.62
N ASP A 190 5.91 19.65 1.75
CA ASP A 190 5.38 20.44 2.86
C ASP A 190 3.85 20.31 2.97
N PRO A 191 3.29 20.19 4.18
CA PRO A 191 1.85 20.12 4.35
C PRO A 191 1.20 21.44 3.94
N ILE A 192 0.15 21.35 3.12
CA ILE A 192 -0.70 22.50 2.78
C ILE A 192 -1.74 22.67 3.90
N GLU A 193 -1.39 23.43 4.94
CA GLU A 193 -2.30 23.69 6.06
C GLU A 193 -3.22 24.88 5.79
N LEU A 194 -4.53 24.63 5.73
CA LEU A 194 -5.53 25.68 5.47
C LEU A 194 -5.43 26.87 6.44
N ASN A 195 -5.12 26.63 7.71
CA ASN A 195 -4.96 27.72 8.69
C ASN A 195 -3.75 28.61 8.37
N ASN A 196 -2.62 28.02 7.96
CA ASN A 196 -1.43 28.79 7.54
C ASN A 196 -1.68 29.52 6.23
N LEU A 197 -2.46 28.93 5.33
CA LEU A 197 -2.93 29.57 4.11
C LEU A 197 -3.80 30.80 4.40
N LEU A 198 -4.72 30.72 5.37
CA LEU A 198 -5.62 31.80 5.75
C LEU A 198 -4.90 32.90 6.57
N ALA A 199 -3.97 32.52 7.45
CA ALA A 199 -3.16 33.46 8.23
C ALA A 199 -2.05 34.12 7.40
N GLY A 200 -1.64 33.50 6.28
CA GLY A 200 -0.61 34.00 5.38
C GLY A 200 0.84 33.75 5.85
N ASN A 201 1.04 32.97 6.90
CA ASN A 201 2.36 32.77 7.51
C ASN A 201 3.26 31.81 6.72
N LYS A 202 2.68 30.82 6.01
CA LYS A 202 3.40 29.85 5.17
C LYS A 202 2.58 29.56 3.91
N LEU A 203 2.76 30.40 2.89
CA LEU A 203 2.10 30.24 1.59
C LEU A 203 2.87 29.24 0.71
N PRO A 204 2.21 28.25 0.08
CA PRO A 204 2.87 27.28 -0.78
C PRO A 204 3.44 27.97 -2.00
N SER A 205 4.47 27.38 -2.60
CA SER A 205 4.94 27.78 -3.93
C SER A 205 3.82 27.64 -4.97
N TRP A 206 4.01 28.28 -6.13
CA TRP A 206 3.04 28.16 -7.21
C TRP A 206 2.89 26.70 -7.69
N LEU A 207 3.99 25.95 -7.75
CA LEU A 207 3.98 24.55 -8.16
C LEU A 207 3.20 23.66 -7.19
N GLU A 208 3.39 23.83 -5.88
CA GLU A 208 2.64 23.10 -4.87
C GLU A 208 1.13 23.39 -4.97
N MET A 209 0.78 24.67 -5.18
CA MET A 209 -0.62 25.05 -5.35
C MET A 209 -1.21 24.50 -6.65
N ALA A 210 -0.46 24.56 -7.75
CA ALA A 210 -0.87 24.01 -9.03
C ALA A 210 -1.06 22.48 -8.96
N ARG A 211 -0.16 21.76 -8.28
CA ARG A 211 -0.26 20.31 -8.05
C ARG A 211 -1.52 19.96 -7.27
N TYR A 212 -1.76 20.65 -6.16
CA TYR A 212 -2.95 20.44 -5.33
C TYR A 212 -4.24 20.71 -6.10
N VAL A 213 -4.33 21.85 -6.77
CA VAL A 213 -5.51 22.24 -7.55
C VAL A 213 -5.74 21.27 -8.70
N PHE A 214 -4.71 20.94 -9.48
CA PHE A 214 -4.85 20.04 -10.61
C PHE A 214 -5.38 18.67 -10.18
N TYR A 215 -4.77 18.06 -9.16
CA TYR A 215 -5.20 16.76 -8.65
C TYR A 215 -6.63 16.80 -8.07
N THR A 216 -6.95 17.78 -7.23
CA THR A 216 -8.30 17.89 -6.62
C THR A 216 -9.39 18.20 -7.65
N THR A 217 -9.04 18.83 -8.77
CA THR A 217 -9.98 19.17 -9.84
C THR A 217 -10.22 18.03 -10.83
N THR A 218 -9.19 17.20 -11.05
CA THR A 218 -9.18 16.24 -12.17
C THR A 218 -9.10 14.78 -11.73
N GLY A 219 -8.54 14.51 -10.54
CA GLY A 219 -8.13 13.17 -10.13
C GLY A 219 -6.91 12.64 -10.89
N GLU A 220 -6.30 13.43 -11.77
CA GLU A 220 -5.15 13.05 -12.59
C GLU A 220 -3.82 13.47 -11.94
N GLU A 221 -2.75 12.77 -12.31
CA GLU A 221 -1.39 13.09 -11.87
C GLU A 221 -0.90 14.41 -12.50
N PHE A 222 -0.27 15.26 -11.71
CA PHE A 222 0.27 16.54 -12.17
C PHE A 222 1.67 16.36 -12.75
N ASP A 223 1.89 16.83 -13.98
CA ASP A 223 3.19 16.80 -14.67
C ASP A 223 3.88 18.16 -14.62
N ASP A 224 4.89 18.27 -13.76
CA ASP A 224 5.72 19.46 -13.56
C ASP A 224 6.34 19.97 -14.87
N LYS A 225 6.63 19.10 -15.83
CA LYS A 225 7.27 19.48 -17.11
C LYS A 225 6.34 20.24 -18.04
N ASN A 226 5.03 20.01 -17.92
CA ASN A 226 4.02 20.66 -18.74
C ASN A 226 3.51 21.97 -18.13
N ALA A 227 3.73 22.16 -16.83
CA ALA A 227 3.34 23.37 -16.12
C ALA A 227 4.18 24.57 -16.59
N LYS A 228 3.53 25.74 -16.70
CA LYS A 228 4.17 27.01 -17.08
C LYS A 228 3.82 28.06 -16.02
N PRO A 229 4.60 28.17 -14.93
CA PRO A 229 4.33 29.09 -13.83
C PRO A 229 4.15 30.54 -14.28
N ASP A 230 4.97 31.03 -15.21
CA ASP A 230 4.91 32.40 -15.73
C ASP A 230 3.62 32.72 -16.49
N LYS A 231 2.92 31.68 -16.97
CA LYS A 231 1.63 31.78 -17.66
C LYS A 231 0.46 31.33 -16.79
N PHE A 232 0.72 31.05 -15.51
CA PHE A 232 -0.24 30.46 -14.58
C PHE A 232 -0.86 29.15 -15.10
N PHE A 233 -0.21 28.43 -16.02
CA PHE A 233 -0.80 27.24 -16.65
C PHE A 233 -0.37 25.98 -15.91
N ALA A 234 -1.31 25.31 -15.24
CA ALA A 234 -1.06 24.11 -14.47
C ALA A 234 -1.01 22.84 -15.33
N GLY A 235 -1.76 22.81 -16.44
CA GLY A 235 -1.81 21.65 -17.32
C GLY A 235 -3.15 21.53 -18.04
N LYS A 236 -3.30 20.44 -18.78
CA LYS A 236 -4.56 20.12 -19.48
C LYS A 236 -4.85 18.63 -19.34
N THR A 237 -6.11 18.29 -19.18
CA THR A 237 -6.64 16.93 -19.30
C THR A 237 -7.24 16.76 -20.68
N GLU A 238 -7.91 15.62 -20.95
CA GLU A 238 -8.68 15.44 -22.18
C GLU A 238 -9.75 16.51 -22.39
N THR A 239 -10.42 16.93 -21.30
CA THR A 239 -11.62 17.78 -21.36
C THR A 239 -11.38 19.25 -21.01
N ARG A 240 -10.35 19.56 -20.20
CA ARG A 240 -10.14 20.93 -19.70
C ARG A 240 -8.68 21.35 -19.65
N ALA A 241 -8.45 22.65 -19.64
CA ALA A 241 -7.16 23.29 -19.35
C ALA A 241 -7.27 24.08 -18.04
N ILE A 242 -6.28 23.96 -17.17
CA ILE A 242 -6.32 24.50 -15.80
C ILE A 242 -5.29 25.63 -15.68
N TYR A 243 -5.77 26.78 -15.22
CA TYR A 243 -4.94 27.94 -14.93
C TYR A 243 -5.10 28.36 -13.48
N VAL A 244 -3.99 28.64 -12.80
CA VAL A 244 -3.91 28.94 -11.36
C VAL A 244 -3.24 30.29 -11.17
N PHE A 245 -4.04 31.35 -11.14
CA PHE A 245 -3.62 32.73 -10.91
C PHE A 245 -3.31 32.93 -9.42
N TYR A 246 -2.11 32.53 -9.05
CA TYR A 246 -1.65 32.52 -7.67
C TYR A 246 -0.22 33.06 -7.57
N LYS A 247 0.06 33.83 -6.52
CA LYS A 247 1.41 34.17 -6.10
C LYS A 247 1.48 34.01 -4.59
N PRO A 248 2.58 33.46 -4.01
CA PRO A 248 2.77 33.36 -2.57
C PRO A 248 3.06 34.74 -1.95
N ASN A 249 2.10 35.66 -2.08
CA ASN A 249 2.19 37.04 -1.62
C ASN A 249 0.81 37.51 -1.18
N ILE A 250 0.63 37.70 0.13
CA ILE A 250 -0.66 38.08 0.74
C ILE A 250 -1.23 39.37 0.12
N LYS A 251 -0.38 40.39 -0.11
CA LYS A 251 -0.83 41.67 -0.67
C LYS A 251 -1.39 41.45 -2.07
N TRP A 252 -0.67 40.71 -2.91
CA TRP A 252 -1.14 40.36 -4.25
C TRP A 252 -2.44 39.55 -4.20
N LEU A 253 -2.57 38.57 -3.31
CA LEU A 253 -3.77 37.74 -3.19
C LEU A 253 -5.00 38.55 -2.76
N LYS A 254 -4.84 39.58 -1.92
CA LYS A 254 -5.91 40.51 -1.54
C LYS A 254 -6.26 41.50 -2.67
N ASP A 255 -5.26 41.90 -3.44
CA ASP A 255 -5.43 42.95 -4.42
C ASP A 255 -5.87 42.42 -5.79
N TYR A 256 -5.55 41.18 -6.13
CA TYR A 256 -5.83 40.60 -7.44
C TYR A 256 -7.30 40.18 -7.61
N LYS A 257 -7.89 40.56 -8.74
CA LYS A 257 -9.21 40.12 -9.21
C LYS A 257 -9.10 39.76 -10.69
N PHE A 258 -9.49 38.55 -11.04
CA PHE A 258 -9.50 38.11 -12.44
C PHE A 258 -10.58 38.85 -13.23
N THR A 259 -10.20 39.49 -14.33
CA THR A 259 -11.07 40.41 -15.11
C THR A 259 -11.55 39.80 -16.43
N LEU A 260 -12.56 40.41 -17.05
CA LEU A 260 -13.05 40.01 -18.38
C LEU A 260 -11.95 40.10 -19.45
N LYS A 261 -11.16 41.19 -19.44
CA LYS A 261 -10.05 41.39 -20.38
C LYS A 261 -9.01 40.26 -20.26
N GLU A 262 -8.65 39.87 -19.04
CA GLU A 262 -7.74 38.74 -18.82
C GLU A 262 -8.35 37.42 -19.30
N ALA A 263 -9.66 37.22 -19.15
CA ALA A 263 -10.35 36.04 -19.68
C ALA A 263 -10.29 35.96 -21.22
N GLU A 264 -10.55 37.08 -21.91
CA GLU A 264 -10.48 37.16 -23.38
C GLU A 264 -9.06 36.93 -23.91
N GLU A 265 -8.07 37.58 -23.27
CA GLU A 265 -6.65 37.39 -23.59
C GLU A 265 -6.20 35.94 -23.34
N LEU A 266 -6.64 35.35 -22.22
CA LEU A 266 -6.36 33.96 -21.88
C LEU A 266 -6.97 33.01 -22.90
N ARG A 267 -8.24 33.21 -23.28
CA ARG A 267 -8.90 32.38 -24.29
C ARG A 267 -8.13 32.42 -25.60
N THR A 268 -7.78 33.62 -26.06
CA THR A 268 -7.06 33.84 -27.32
C THR A 268 -5.66 33.22 -27.30
N SER A 269 -4.90 33.43 -26.22
CA SER A 269 -3.51 32.98 -26.10
C SER A 269 -3.36 31.50 -25.74
N SER A 270 -4.39 30.87 -25.18
CA SER A 270 -4.36 29.47 -24.76
C SER A 270 -4.17 28.48 -25.92
N GLY A 271 -4.65 28.81 -27.11
CA GLY A 271 -4.62 27.94 -28.28
C GLY A 271 -5.37 26.61 -28.09
N THR A 272 -6.26 26.50 -27.10
CA THR A 272 -7.01 25.29 -26.79
C THR A 272 -8.51 25.48 -27.01
N SER A 273 -9.14 24.50 -27.66
CA SER A 273 -10.61 24.40 -27.76
C SER A 273 -11.25 23.83 -26.49
N LYS A 274 -10.44 23.30 -25.56
CA LYS A 274 -10.91 22.71 -24.31
C LYS A 274 -11.52 23.76 -23.38
N HIS A 275 -12.40 23.30 -22.50
CA HIS A 275 -12.95 24.13 -21.44
C HIS A 275 -11.83 24.65 -20.54
N ILE A 276 -11.83 25.93 -20.16
CA ILE A 276 -10.79 26.49 -19.27
C ILE A 276 -11.35 26.58 -17.86
N THR A 277 -10.62 26.05 -16.88
CA THR A 277 -10.93 26.26 -15.46
C THR A 277 -9.88 27.21 -14.89
N VAL A 278 -10.34 28.39 -14.45
CA VAL A 278 -9.51 29.43 -13.86
C VAL A 278 -9.65 29.39 -12.35
N TYR A 279 -8.54 29.25 -11.65
CA TYR A 279 -8.43 29.42 -10.22
C TYR A 279 -7.80 30.77 -9.89
N ALA A 280 -8.50 31.63 -9.16
CA ALA A 280 -7.95 32.89 -8.66
C ALA A 280 -8.56 33.29 -7.30
N PRO A 281 -7.99 34.25 -6.55
CA PRO A 281 -8.52 34.71 -5.26
C PRO A 281 -9.94 35.32 -5.37
N ALA A 282 -10.22 36.04 -6.45
CA ALA A 282 -11.49 36.71 -6.72
C ALA A 282 -11.66 36.97 -8.22
N LYS A 283 -12.88 37.32 -8.64
CA LYS A 283 -13.21 37.70 -10.02
C LYS A 283 -14.00 39.01 -10.09
N TYR A 284 -13.78 39.78 -11.15
CA TYR A 284 -14.58 40.93 -11.61
C TYR A 284 -15.12 40.66 -13.03
N VAL A 285 -15.67 39.46 -13.21
CA VAL A 285 -16.35 39.03 -14.43
C VAL A 285 -17.54 38.16 -14.03
N ASP A 286 -18.69 38.36 -14.67
CA ASP A 286 -19.89 37.59 -14.40
C ASP A 286 -19.79 36.17 -14.99
N SER A 287 -20.68 35.28 -14.56
CA SER A 287 -20.64 33.89 -15.00
C SER A 287 -21.06 33.72 -16.47
N SER A 288 -21.98 34.54 -16.98
CA SER A 288 -22.44 34.46 -18.38
C SER A 288 -21.31 34.77 -19.36
N SER A 289 -20.54 35.84 -19.10
CA SER A 289 -19.36 36.18 -19.90
C SER A 289 -18.30 35.06 -19.91
N LEU A 290 -18.11 34.36 -18.78
CA LEU A 290 -17.19 33.23 -18.72
C LEU A 290 -17.72 32.01 -19.51
N GLU A 291 -19.02 31.75 -19.46
CA GLU A 291 -19.66 30.66 -20.22
C GLU A 291 -19.51 30.88 -21.73
N GLU A 292 -19.70 32.12 -22.22
CA GLU A 292 -19.47 32.49 -23.62
C GLU A 292 -18.03 32.21 -24.07
N LEU A 293 -17.07 32.39 -23.16
CA LEU A 293 -15.66 32.09 -23.38
C LEU A 293 -15.31 30.63 -23.09
N ASN A 294 -16.27 29.73 -22.89
CA ASN A 294 -16.06 28.32 -22.51
C ASN A 294 -15.14 28.17 -21.27
N MET A 295 -15.35 29.03 -20.26
CA MET A 295 -14.57 29.11 -19.03
C MET A 295 -15.44 28.81 -17.80
N SER A 296 -14.82 28.24 -16.76
CA SER A 296 -15.35 28.21 -15.40
C SER A 296 -14.38 28.91 -14.46
N PHE A 297 -14.91 29.59 -13.45
CA PHE A 297 -14.12 30.17 -12.38
C PHE A 297 -14.30 29.38 -11.09
N CYS A 298 -13.18 29.04 -10.47
CA CYS A 298 -13.13 28.47 -9.13
C CYS A 298 -12.36 29.43 -8.23
N GLN A 299 -12.97 29.83 -7.11
CA GLN A 299 -12.25 30.61 -6.13
C GLN A 299 -11.16 29.74 -5.50
N LEU A 300 -9.94 30.26 -5.42
CA LEU A 300 -8.92 29.62 -4.60
C LEU A 300 -9.41 29.55 -3.15
N PRO A 301 -9.04 28.51 -2.37
CA PRO A 301 -9.56 28.23 -1.01
C PRO A 301 -9.18 29.27 0.07
N TYR A 302 -8.88 30.51 -0.30
CA TYR A 302 -8.39 31.58 0.55
C TYR A 302 -9.48 32.61 0.88
N GLU A 303 -10.33 32.34 1.88
CA GLU A 303 -11.11 33.42 2.51
C GLU A 303 -10.21 34.23 3.48
N ILE A 304 -9.23 34.97 2.95
CA ILE A 304 -8.28 35.78 3.75
C ILE A 304 -9.02 36.89 4.54
N TYR A 305 -10.23 37.26 4.11
CA TYR A 305 -10.98 38.38 4.65
C TYR A 305 -11.75 38.09 5.94
N LYS A 306 -11.89 36.84 6.38
CA LYS A 306 -12.70 36.54 7.58
C LYS A 306 -12.00 36.75 8.92
N LEU A 307 -10.67 36.87 8.95
CA LEU A 307 -9.92 36.88 10.21
C LEU A 307 -9.49 38.27 10.72
N ASN A 308 -9.61 39.34 9.92
CA ASN A 308 -9.23 40.70 10.36
C ASN A 308 -10.42 41.67 10.44
N SER A 309 -11.62 41.17 10.70
CA SER A 309 -12.80 41.97 11.04
C SER A 309 -13.21 41.73 12.49
N LYS A 310 -12.32 42.02 13.43
CA LYS A 310 -12.60 42.42 14.81
C LYS A 310 -11.33 42.94 15.49
#